data_AF-A0AAX6T0K2-F1
#
_entry.id   AF-A0AAX6T0K2-F1
#
_cell.length_a   1.000
_cell.length_b   1.000
_cell.length_c   1.000
_cell.angle_alpha   90.00
_cell.angle_beta   90.00
_cell.angle_gamma   90.00
#
_symmetry.space_group_name_H-M   'P 1'
#
loop_
_entity.id
_entity.type
_entity.pdbx_description
1 polymer ?
#
loop_
_entity_poly.entity_id
_entity_poly.type
_entity_poly.pdbx_seq_one_letter_code
_entity_poly.pdbx_strand_id
1 'polypeptide(L)'
;MLEESENKLINSRKMERAKIQQQLAKIHNNVKKLQHQLKDVKPTPDFVEKLREMMEEIENAINTFKEEQRLICNELIKEEKTTKNELSPISRKIDTWAVGNSETEKVFRAISSKVSVDKMTPNTLPTVVVDFEKFLQQTGGQQGGWDNYDHQNFIKVRNKHKGKPAFMKEALEHLPGRTQDEVQQHEKWYQKFLTLEERQKRVYSELEN
;
A
#
# COMPACT_ATOMS: atom_id res chain seq x y z
N MET A 1 15.41 1.41 -1.26
CA MET A 1 14.86 2.68 -0.73
C MET A 1 13.38 2.56 -0.40
N LEU A 2 12.48 2.25 -1.35
CA LEU A 2 11.04 2.06 -1.06
C LEU A 2 10.77 0.91 -0.08
N GLU A 3 11.31 -0.27 -0.35
CA GLU A 3 11.19 -1.44 0.53
C GLU A 3 11.76 -1.19 1.95
N GLU A 4 12.83 -0.40 2.05
CA GLU A 4 13.41 -0.02 3.34
C GLU A 4 12.45 0.90 4.13
N SER A 5 11.83 1.86 3.45
CA SER A 5 10.82 2.75 4.04
C SER A 5 9.56 2.00 4.47
N GLU A 6 9.08 1.05 3.65
CA GLU A 6 7.95 0.19 4.00
C GLU A 6 8.24 -0.67 5.22
N ASN A 7 9.42 -1.29 5.27
CA ASN A 7 9.86 -2.08 6.42
C ASN A 7 9.96 -1.21 7.69
N LYS A 8 10.45 0.03 7.57
CA LYS A 8 10.46 0.98 8.70
C LYS A 8 9.05 1.30 9.20
N LEU A 9 8.09 1.54 8.31
CA LEU A 9 6.69 1.80 8.68
C LEU A 9 6.04 0.58 9.36
N ILE A 10 6.25 -0.62 8.82
CA ILE A 10 5.74 -1.87 9.40
C ILE A 10 6.29 -2.07 10.81
N ASN A 11 7.60 -1.88 11.00
CA ASN A 11 8.25 -2.01 12.30
C ASN A 11 7.75 -0.95 13.29
N SER A 12 7.61 0.30 12.85
CA SER A 12 7.07 1.39 13.66
C SER A 12 5.67 1.05 14.20
N ARG A 13 4.74 0.66 13.30
CA ARG A 13 3.37 0.26 13.67
C ARG A 13 3.34 -0.93 14.63
N LYS A 14 4.25 -1.89 14.45
CA LYS A 14 4.37 -3.06 15.34
C LYS A 14 4.83 -2.64 16.75
N MET A 15 5.82 -1.77 16.84
CA MET A 15 6.32 -1.24 18.12
C MET A 15 5.24 -0.42 18.84
N GLU A 16 4.53 0.43 18.11
CA GLU A 16 3.45 1.24 18.66
C GLU A 16 2.32 0.37 19.23
N ARG A 17 1.89 -0.65 18.48
CA ARG A 17 0.89 -1.61 18.95
C ARG A 17 1.33 -2.31 20.22
N ALA A 18 2.59 -2.74 20.31
CA ALA A 18 3.13 -3.39 21.50
C ALA A 18 3.14 -2.42 22.70
N LYS A 19 3.53 -1.15 22.49
CA LYS A 19 3.51 -0.11 23.52
C LYS A 19 2.10 0.14 24.07
N ILE A 20 1.11 0.28 23.18
CA ILE A 20 -0.29 0.47 23.56
C ILE A 20 -0.80 -0.72 24.38
N GLN A 21 -0.53 -1.95 23.92
CA GLN A 21 -0.91 -3.16 24.64
C GLN A 21 -0.28 -3.22 26.04
N GLN A 22 0.99 -2.84 26.17
CA GLN A 22 1.69 -2.78 27.46
C GLN A 22 1.05 -1.76 28.41
N GLN A 23 0.77 -0.55 27.94
CA GLN A 23 0.15 0.50 28.75
C GLN A 23 -1.27 0.11 29.21
N LEU A 24 -2.08 -0.45 28.31
CA LEU A 24 -3.42 -0.95 28.64
C LEU A 24 -3.37 -2.11 29.64
N ALA A 25 -2.43 -3.04 29.49
CA ALA A 25 -2.24 -4.13 30.43
C ALA A 25 -1.88 -3.61 31.83
N LYS A 26 -1.03 -2.57 31.92
CA LYS A 26 -0.68 -1.94 33.20
C LYS A 26 -1.90 -1.32 33.88
N ILE A 27 -2.68 -0.52 33.15
CA ILE A 27 -3.92 0.09 33.67
C ILE A 27 -4.89 -0.99 34.14
N HIS A 28 -5.12 -2.01 33.30
CA HIS A 28 -6.00 -3.13 33.63
C HIS A 28 -5.57 -3.87 34.89
N ASN A 29 -4.27 -4.13 35.06
CA ASN A 29 -3.74 -4.79 36.25
C ASN A 29 -3.91 -3.94 37.52
N ASN A 30 -3.68 -2.62 37.42
CA ASN A 30 -3.91 -1.70 38.54
C ASN A 30 -5.39 -1.68 38.94
N VAL A 31 -6.30 -1.62 37.97
CA VAL A 31 -7.76 -1.70 38.22
C VAL A 31 -8.14 -3.03 38.87
N LYS A 32 -7.61 -4.16 38.37
CA LYS A 32 -7.87 -5.47 38.96
C LYS A 32 -7.37 -5.58 40.40
N LYS A 33 -6.20 -4.99 40.70
CA LYS A 33 -5.65 -4.91 42.06
C LYS A 33 -6.58 -4.10 42.98
N LEU A 34 -7.03 -2.93 42.52
CA LEU A 34 -8.00 -2.10 43.26
C LEU A 34 -9.30 -2.87 43.53
N GLN A 35 -9.87 -3.52 42.51
CA GLN A 35 -11.08 -4.33 42.65
C GLN A 35 -10.91 -5.48 43.65
N HIS A 36 -9.73 -6.11 43.71
CA HIS A 36 -9.46 -7.16 44.68
C HIS A 36 -9.39 -6.62 46.10
N GLN A 37 -8.77 -5.45 46.28
CA GLN A 37 -8.72 -4.79 47.60
C GLN A 37 -10.10 -4.34 48.09
N LEU A 38 -11.07 -4.11 47.20
CA LEU A 38 -12.43 -3.70 47.57
C LEU A 38 -13.33 -4.86 48.06
N LYS A 39 -12.92 -6.14 47.94
CA LYS A 39 -13.81 -7.28 48.20
C LYS A 39 -14.04 -7.62 49.66
N ASP A 40 -13.05 -7.44 50.55
CA ASP A 40 -13.13 -7.95 51.93
C ASP A 40 -12.40 -7.06 52.95
N VAL A 41 -12.82 -5.80 53.12
CA VAL A 41 -12.10 -4.89 54.03
C VAL A 41 -13.00 -3.98 54.85
N LYS A 42 -12.68 -3.85 56.15
CA LYS A 42 -13.26 -2.83 57.03
C LYS A 42 -12.65 -1.47 56.69
N PRO A 43 -13.46 -0.41 56.52
CA PRO A 43 -12.94 0.93 56.23
C PRO A 43 -12.20 1.49 57.45
N THR A 44 -10.91 1.20 57.54
CA THR A 44 -9.98 1.89 58.43
C THR A 44 -9.41 3.11 57.71
N PRO A 45 -9.05 4.20 58.42
CA PRO A 45 -8.46 5.39 57.79
C PRO A 45 -7.26 5.08 56.89
N ASP A 46 -6.34 4.22 57.36
CA ASP A 46 -5.17 3.79 56.58
C ASP A 46 -5.53 3.03 55.29
N PHE A 47 -6.64 2.29 55.31
CA PHE A 47 -7.12 1.56 54.14
C PHE A 47 -7.77 2.49 53.12
N VAL A 48 -8.53 3.48 53.58
CA VAL A 48 -9.12 4.52 52.72
C VAL A 48 -8.02 5.33 52.03
N GLU A 49 -6.94 5.67 52.73
CA GLU A 49 -5.81 6.37 52.12
C GLU A 49 -5.13 5.54 51.03
N LYS A 50 -4.89 4.23 51.27
CA LYS A 50 -4.35 3.32 50.24
C LYS A 50 -5.26 3.18 49.03
N LEU A 51 -6.59 3.15 49.22
CA LEU A 51 -7.53 3.13 48.10
C LEU A 51 -7.43 4.41 47.27
N ARG A 52 -7.34 5.56 47.93
CA ARG A 52 -7.17 6.85 47.28
C ARG A 52 -5.88 6.89 46.45
N GLU A 53 -4.74 6.49 47.02
CA GLU A 53 -3.46 6.43 46.31
C GLU A 53 -3.55 5.55 45.05
N MET A 54 -4.18 4.37 45.15
CA MET A 54 -4.36 3.48 43.99
C MET A 54 -5.30 4.07 42.93
N MET A 55 -6.36 4.77 43.35
CA MET A 55 -7.27 5.46 42.43
C MET A 55 -6.55 6.60 41.69
N GLU A 56 -5.77 7.41 42.42
CA GLU A 56 -4.95 8.48 41.83
C GLU A 56 -3.89 7.90 40.87
N GLU A 57 -3.25 6.77 41.21
CA GLU A 57 -2.30 6.10 40.30
C GLU A 57 -2.98 5.62 39.00
N ILE A 58 -4.17 5.04 39.09
CA ILE A 58 -4.95 4.60 37.92
C ILE A 58 -5.38 5.81 37.08
N GLU A 59 -5.89 6.87 37.71
CA GLU A 59 -6.31 8.08 37.03
C GLU A 59 -5.13 8.74 36.30
N ASN A 60 -4.00 8.89 36.98
CA ASN A 60 -2.78 9.41 36.37
C ASN A 60 -2.32 8.54 35.19
N ALA A 61 -2.32 7.22 35.33
CA ALA A 61 -1.97 6.32 34.22
C ALA A 61 -2.91 6.45 33.02
N ILE A 62 -4.22 6.61 33.25
CA ILE A 62 -5.21 6.82 32.18
C ILE A 62 -5.00 8.19 31.51
N ASN A 63 -4.77 9.24 32.29
CA ASN A 63 -4.57 10.58 31.76
C ASN A 63 -3.28 10.69 30.94
N THR A 64 -2.18 10.12 31.43
CA THR A 64 -0.93 10.02 30.67
C THR A 64 -1.11 9.23 29.40
N PHE A 65 -1.79 8.07 29.44
CA PHE A 65 -2.08 7.28 28.25
C PHE A 65 -2.88 8.08 27.22
N LYS A 66 -3.97 8.73 27.63
CA LYS A 66 -4.80 9.55 26.74
C LYS A 66 -3.99 10.68 26.10
N GLU A 67 -3.16 11.36 26.87
CA GLU A 67 -2.36 12.48 26.37
C GLU A 67 -1.28 12.01 25.39
N GLU A 68 -0.59 10.91 25.69
CA GLU A 68 0.37 10.30 24.75
C GLU A 68 -0.30 9.91 23.43
N GLN A 69 -1.46 9.25 23.48
CA GLN A 69 -2.20 8.88 22.26
C GLN A 69 -2.67 10.10 21.46
N ARG A 70 -3.10 11.18 22.16
CA ARG A 70 -3.48 12.44 21.53
C ARG A 70 -2.31 13.08 20.78
N LEU A 71 -1.13 13.13 21.40
CA LEU A 71 0.07 13.70 20.79
C LEU A 71 0.51 12.92 19.55
N ILE A 72 0.52 11.58 19.63
CA ILE A 72 0.88 10.73 18.48
C ILE A 72 -0.10 10.92 17.33
N CYS A 73 -1.41 10.90 17.61
CA CYS A 73 -2.43 11.12 16.58
C CYS A 73 -2.29 12.49 15.91
N ASN A 74 -2.02 13.54 16.69
CA ASN A 74 -1.81 14.88 16.15
C ASN A 74 -0.59 14.97 15.22
N GLU A 75 0.52 14.31 15.58
CA GLU A 75 1.71 14.29 14.71
C GLU A 75 1.44 13.51 13.42
N LEU A 76 0.76 12.35 13.50
CA LEU A 76 0.37 11.58 12.31
C LEU A 76 -0.52 12.39 11.36
N ILE A 77 -1.50 13.13 11.89
CA ILE A 77 -2.37 14.02 11.08
C ILE A 77 -1.54 15.11 10.39
N LYS A 78 -0.55 15.66 11.09
CA LYS A 78 0.35 16.69 10.55
C LYS A 78 1.27 16.12 9.47
N GLU A 79 1.81 14.92 9.66
CA GLU A 79 2.62 14.21 8.66
C GLU A 79 1.80 13.87 7.41
N GLU A 80 0.57 13.37 7.59
CA GLU A 80 -0.37 13.09 6.49
C GLU A 80 -0.63 14.35 5.67
N LYS A 81 -0.96 15.46 6.35
CA LYS A 81 -1.22 16.75 5.70
C LYS A 81 0.00 17.27 4.95
N THR A 82 1.19 17.16 5.55
CA THR A 82 2.45 17.58 4.93
C THR A 82 2.72 16.77 3.66
N THR A 83 2.68 15.44 3.76
CA THR A 83 2.90 14.53 2.63
C THR A 83 1.90 14.78 1.50
N LYS A 84 0.62 14.98 1.84
CA LYS A 84 -0.42 15.33 0.85
C LYS A 84 -0.15 16.65 0.15
N ASN A 85 0.32 17.66 0.88
CA ASN A 85 0.67 18.96 0.31
C ASN A 85 1.88 18.86 -0.62
N GLU A 86 2.82 17.96 -0.35
CA GLU A 86 3.99 17.68 -1.21
C GLU A 86 3.61 16.94 -2.50
N LEU A 87 2.58 16.09 -2.48
CA LEU A 87 2.08 15.42 -3.69
C LEU A 87 1.45 16.38 -4.70
N SER A 88 0.76 17.43 -4.26
CA SER A 88 0.12 18.42 -5.14
C SER A 88 1.06 19.06 -6.19
N PRO A 89 2.24 19.60 -5.82
CA PRO A 89 3.18 20.16 -6.80
C PRO A 89 3.82 19.06 -7.67
N ILE A 90 4.05 17.86 -7.15
CA ILE A 90 4.58 16.74 -7.93
C ILE A 90 3.57 16.31 -9.00
N SER A 91 2.30 16.16 -8.64
CA SER A 91 1.21 15.86 -9.56
C SER A 91 1.13 16.92 -10.67
N ARG A 92 1.14 18.21 -10.30
CA ARG A 92 1.13 19.31 -11.29
C ARG A 92 2.34 19.29 -12.24
N LYS A 93 3.52 18.91 -11.74
CA LYS A 93 4.71 18.74 -12.60
C LYS A 93 4.53 17.59 -13.59
N ILE A 94 3.96 16.46 -13.16
CA ILE A 94 3.65 15.32 -14.02
C ILE A 94 2.67 15.74 -15.12
N ASP A 95 1.60 16.45 -14.75
CA ASP A 95 0.60 16.95 -15.70
C ASP A 95 1.25 17.92 -16.71
N THR A 96 2.15 18.78 -16.24
CA THR A 96 2.90 19.72 -17.11
C THR A 96 3.81 18.96 -18.08
N TRP A 97 4.51 17.91 -17.63
CA TRP A 97 5.33 17.06 -18.50
C TRP A 97 4.49 16.32 -19.53
N ALA A 98 3.32 15.81 -19.16
CA ALA A 98 2.40 15.15 -20.08
C ALA A 98 1.94 16.10 -21.21
N VAL A 99 1.73 17.38 -20.91
CA VAL A 99 1.35 18.39 -21.91
C VAL A 99 2.55 18.88 -22.73
N GLY A 100 3.71 19.11 -22.09
CA GLY A 100 4.93 19.61 -22.75
C GLY A 100 5.54 18.65 -23.76
N ASN A 101 5.36 17.34 -23.58
CA ASN A 101 5.80 16.32 -24.55
C ASN A 101 4.99 16.37 -25.85
N SER A 102 3.71 16.80 -25.79
CA SER A 102 2.82 16.89 -26.96
C SER A 102 3.19 18.04 -27.92
N GLU A 103 3.64 19.18 -27.40
CA GLU A 103 4.08 20.31 -28.23
C GLU A 103 5.50 20.13 -28.78
N THR A 104 6.42 19.61 -27.96
CA THR A 104 7.77 19.29 -28.43
C THR A 104 7.76 18.19 -29.49
N GLU A 105 6.96 17.12 -29.33
CA GLU A 105 6.76 16.12 -30.39
C GLU A 105 6.19 16.71 -31.68
N LYS A 106 5.26 17.68 -31.61
CA LYS A 106 4.72 18.36 -32.80
C LYS A 106 5.78 19.21 -33.50
N VAL A 107 6.63 19.90 -32.72
CA VAL A 107 7.72 20.72 -33.25
C VAL A 107 8.82 19.84 -33.87
N PHE A 108 9.21 18.73 -33.23
CA PHE A 108 10.16 17.77 -33.83
C PHE A 108 9.61 17.15 -35.13
N ARG A 109 8.31 16.86 -35.20
CA ARG A 109 7.64 16.37 -36.42
C ARG A 109 7.55 17.44 -37.51
N ALA A 110 7.35 18.70 -37.13
CA ALA A 110 7.29 19.84 -38.06
C ALA A 110 8.68 20.28 -38.57
N ILE A 111 9.75 20.05 -37.81
CA ILE A 111 11.13 20.31 -38.24
C ILE A 111 11.65 19.14 -39.09
N SER A 112 11.24 17.91 -38.79
CA SER A 112 11.58 16.71 -39.57
C SER A 112 10.93 16.66 -40.97
N SER A 113 9.96 17.51 -41.28
CA SER A 113 9.27 17.52 -42.58
C SER A 113 10.00 18.29 -43.69
N LYS A 114 11.21 18.82 -43.42
CA LYS A 114 12.00 19.60 -44.40
C LYS A 114 13.29 18.94 -44.88
N VAL A 115 13.56 17.69 -44.53
CA VAL A 115 14.70 16.95 -45.09
C VAL A 115 14.19 15.74 -45.85
N SER A 116 14.27 15.80 -47.17
CA SER A 116 14.13 14.65 -48.06
C SER A 116 15.29 13.70 -47.79
N VAL A 117 15.12 12.78 -46.85
CA VAL A 117 15.98 11.61 -46.69
C VAL A 117 15.22 10.42 -47.24
N ASP A 118 15.92 9.75 -48.15
CA ASP A 118 15.63 8.47 -48.77
C ASP A 118 15.01 7.46 -47.79
N LYS A 119 14.17 6.60 -48.36
CA LYS A 119 13.30 5.64 -47.68
C LYS A 119 14.07 4.68 -46.77
N MET A 120 14.35 5.10 -45.54
CA MET A 120 14.51 4.18 -44.42
C MET A 120 13.14 4.08 -43.76
N THR A 121 12.49 2.93 -43.91
CA THR A 121 11.21 2.59 -43.28
C THR A 121 11.20 3.05 -41.82
N PRO A 122 10.20 3.85 -41.39
CA PRO A 122 9.94 3.98 -39.97
C PRO A 122 9.64 2.57 -39.49
N ASN A 123 10.43 2.05 -38.55
CA ASN A 123 10.10 0.82 -37.84
C ASN A 123 8.74 1.01 -37.19
N THR A 124 7.68 0.61 -37.90
CA THR A 124 6.36 0.44 -37.33
C THR A 124 6.52 -0.70 -36.36
N LEU A 125 6.73 -0.38 -35.08
CA LEU A 125 6.59 -1.35 -34.00
C LEU A 125 5.31 -2.14 -34.29
N PRO A 126 5.39 -3.48 -34.40
CA PRO A 126 4.24 -4.29 -34.79
C PRO A 126 3.03 -3.90 -33.96
N THR A 127 1.85 -3.79 -34.58
CA THR A 127 0.61 -3.35 -33.92
C THR A 127 0.37 -4.06 -32.58
N VAL A 128 0.82 -5.31 -32.47
CA VAL A 128 0.83 -6.14 -31.25
C VAL A 128 1.62 -5.53 -30.09
N VAL A 129 2.78 -4.93 -30.36
CA VAL A 129 3.61 -4.26 -29.33
C VAL A 129 2.94 -2.97 -28.85
N VAL A 130 2.32 -2.22 -29.78
CA VAL A 130 1.58 -0.99 -29.47
C VAL A 130 0.32 -1.29 -28.66
N ASP A 131 -0.39 -2.37 -28.98
CA ASP A 131 -1.60 -2.79 -28.26
C ASP A 131 -1.26 -3.29 -26.85
N PHE A 132 -0.13 -3.98 -26.69
CA PHE A 132 0.35 -4.39 -25.37
C PHE A 132 0.77 -3.20 -24.51
N GLU A 133 1.52 -2.26 -25.06
CA GLU A 133 1.95 -1.06 -24.33
C GLU A 133 0.76 -0.18 -23.91
N LYS A 134 -0.23 0.01 -24.80
CA LYS A 134 -1.48 0.69 -24.45
C LYS A 134 -2.25 -0.04 -23.36
N PHE A 135 -2.30 -1.38 -23.41
CA PHE A 135 -2.93 -2.17 -22.36
C PHE A 135 -2.24 -1.96 -21.01
N LEU A 136 -0.91 -1.96 -20.95
CA LEU A 136 -0.18 -1.70 -19.70
C LEU A 136 -0.44 -0.28 -19.17
N GLN A 137 -0.40 0.74 -20.03
CA GLN A 137 -0.68 2.11 -19.64
C GLN A 137 -2.10 2.28 -19.07
N GLN A 138 -3.08 1.61 -19.65
CA GLN A 138 -4.49 1.69 -19.20
C GLN A 138 -4.81 0.84 -17.97
N THR A 139 -4.03 -0.20 -17.69
CA THR A 139 -4.37 -1.18 -16.64
C THR A 139 -3.44 -1.15 -15.44
N GLY A 140 -2.62 -0.10 -15.28
CA GLY A 140 -1.75 0.05 -14.11
C GLY A 140 -0.43 -0.73 -14.22
N GLY A 141 0.08 -0.88 -15.43
CA GLY A 141 1.41 -1.40 -15.72
C GLY A 141 1.52 -2.93 -15.66
N GLN A 142 2.74 -3.42 -15.47
CA GLN A 142 3.05 -4.86 -15.38
C GLN A 142 2.42 -5.57 -14.18
N GLN A 143 1.95 -4.82 -13.18
CA GLN A 143 1.35 -5.39 -11.97
C GLN A 143 -0.16 -5.12 -11.86
N GLY A 144 -0.80 -4.55 -12.89
CA GLY A 144 -2.25 -4.37 -12.90
C GLY A 144 -2.76 -3.34 -11.89
N GLY A 145 -1.90 -2.42 -11.43
CA GLY A 145 -2.20 -1.47 -10.35
C GLY A 145 -2.13 -2.06 -8.93
N TRP A 146 -1.71 -3.33 -8.78
CA TRP A 146 -1.42 -3.91 -7.47
C TRP A 146 0.00 -3.55 -7.04
N ASP A 147 0.23 -3.46 -5.73
CA ASP A 147 1.58 -3.34 -5.20
C ASP A 147 2.36 -4.65 -5.38
N ASN A 148 3.67 -4.57 -5.20
CA ASN A 148 4.56 -5.71 -5.41
C ASN A 148 4.26 -6.87 -4.45
N TYR A 149 3.90 -6.58 -3.20
CA TYR A 149 3.63 -7.63 -2.21
C TYR A 149 2.37 -8.43 -2.58
N ASP A 150 1.27 -7.73 -2.84
CA ASP A 150 0.00 -8.32 -3.22
C ASP A 150 0.12 -9.07 -4.55
N HIS A 151 0.79 -8.46 -5.54
CA HIS A 151 0.99 -9.09 -6.85
C HIS A 151 1.81 -10.39 -6.72
N GLN A 152 2.91 -10.40 -5.96
CA GLN A 152 3.73 -11.61 -5.79
C GLN A 152 2.98 -12.72 -5.05
N ASN A 153 2.21 -12.40 -4.02
CA ASN A 153 1.38 -13.39 -3.31
C ASN A 153 0.30 -13.97 -4.24
N PHE A 154 -0.36 -13.13 -5.03
CA PHE A 154 -1.31 -13.57 -6.04
C PHE A 154 -0.69 -14.56 -7.04
N ILE A 155 0.47 -14.22 -7.63
CA ILE A 155 1.15 -15.07 -8.60
C ILE A 155 1.55 -16.41 -7.97
N LYS A 156 2.05 -16.40 -6.74
CA LYS A 156 2.44 -17.61 -6.00
C LYS A 156 1.25 -18.55 -5.79
N VAL A 157 0.13 -18.04 -5.30
CA VAL A 157 -1.09 -18.82 -5.07
C VAL A 157 -1.69 -19.30 -6.40
N ARG A 158 -1.68 -18.45 -7.43
CA ARG A 158 -2.17 -18.81 -8.77
C ARG A 158 -1.37 -19.93 -9.41
N ASN A 159 -0.04 -19.86 -9.35
CA ASN A 159 0.85 -20.89 -9.90
C ASN A 159 0.69 -22.23 -9.18
N LYS A 160 0.43 -22.19 -7.87
CA LYS A 160 0.13 -23.39 -7.07
C LYS A 160 -1.17 -24.08 -7.51
N HIS A 161 -2.21 -23.30 -7.80
CA HIS A 161 -3.54 -23.83 -8.12
C HIS A 161 -3.85 -23.97 -9.62
N LYS A 162 -3.00 -23.44 -10.51
CA LYS A 162 -3.18 -23.45 -11.98
C LYS A 162 -4.59 -23.02 -12.43
N GLY A 163 -5.19 -22.04 -11.73
CA GLY A 163 -6.53 -21.53 -12.05
C GLY A 163 -7.72 -22.40 -11.59
N LYS A 164 -7.51 -23.39 -10.72
CA LYS A 164 -8.60 -24.20 -10.13
C LYS A 164 -9.47 -23.38 -9.15
N PRO A 165 -10.73 -23.76 -8.87
CA PRO A 165 -11.62 -23.04 -7.94
C PRO A 165 -11.04 -22.85 -6.52
N ALA A 166 -10.14 -23.77 -6.10
CA ALA A 166 -9.42 -23.67 -4.83
C ALA A 166 -8.49 -22.44 -4.73
N PHE A 167 -8.12 -21.85 -5.87
CA PHE A 167 -7.35 -20.62 -5.97
C PHE A 167 -7.99 -19.46 -5.20
N MET A 168 -9.29 -19.23 -5.41
CA MET A 168 -9.97 -18.05 -4.86
C MET A 168 -9.97 -18.04 -3.33
N LYS A 169 -10.16 -19.22 -2.72
CA LYS A 169 -10.16 -19.36 -1.27
C LYS A 169 -8.76 -19.10 -0.69
N GLU A 170 -7.73 -19.71 -1.26
CA GLU A 170 -6.36 -19.54 -0.77
C GLU A 170 -5.81 -18.12 -1.05
N ALA A 171 -6.25 -17.48 -2.14
CA ALA A 171 -5.83 -16.12 -2.48
C ALA A 171 -6.34 -15.11 -1.44
N LEU A 172 -7.58 -15.24 -0.98
CA LEU A 172 -8.14 -14.39 0.07
C LEU A 172 -7.46 -14.58 1.43
N GLU A 173 -6.93 -15.77 1.71
CA GLU A 173 -6.15 -16.03 2.94
C GLU A 173 -4.77 -15.33 2.90
N HIS A 174 -4.19 -15.15 1.71
CA HIS A 174 -2.84 -14.58 1.53
C HIS A 174 -2.84 -13.11 1.11
N LEU A 175 -4.01 -12.51 0.84
CA LEU A 175 -4.19 -11.12 0.44
C LEU A 175 -5.11 -10.39 1.44
N PRO A 176 -4.61 -10.12 2.67
CA PRO A 176 -5.41 -9.49 3.71
C PRO A 176 -5.82 -8.07 3.28
N GLY A 177 -7.13 -7.82 3.20
CA GLY A 177 -7.69 -6.52 2.80
C GLY A 177 -8.16 -6.45 1.35
N ARG A 178 -7.96 -7.50 0.55
CA ARG A 178 -8.54 -7.62 -0.79
C ARG A 178 -9.86 -8.36 -0.77
N THR A 179 -10.80 -7.87 -1.55
CA THR A 179 -12.10 -8.49 -1.75
C THR A 179 -12.03 -9.58 -2.82
N GLN A 180 -13.01 -10.49 -2.78
CA GLN A 180 -13.11 -11.54 -3.80
C GLN A 180 -13.22 -10.95 -5.22
N ASP A 181 -13.95 -9.85 -5.37
CA ASP A 181 -14.17 -9.19 -6.65
C ASP A 181 -12.87 -8.58 -7.20
N GLU A 182 -12.06 -7.93 -6.36
CA GLU A 182 -10.75 -7.41 -6.75
C GLU A 182 -9.82 -8.53 -7.23
N VAL A 183 -9.76 -9.65 -6.51
CA VAL A 183 -8.94 -10.82 -6.90
C VAL A 183 -9.43 -11.41 -8.24
N GLN A 184 -10.74 -11.48 -8.47
CA GLN A 184 -11.29 -11.95 -9.75
C GLN A 184 -11.00 -11.00 -10.91
N GLN A 185 -11.12 -9.69 -10.69
CA GLN A 185 -10.78 -8.69 -11.68
C GLN A 185 -9.30 -8.79 -12.05
N HIS A 186 -8.43 -8.98 -11.06
CA HIS A 186 -7.00 -9.16 -11.26
C HIS A 186 -6.66 -10.46 -12.00
N GLU A 187 -7.36 -11.57 -11.73
CA GLU A 187 -7.22 -12.80 -12.51
C GLU A 187 -7.61 -12.59 -13.99
N LYS A 188 -8.72 -11.91 -14.26
CA LYS A 188 -9.12 -11.59 -15.64
C LYS A 188 -8.08 -10.71 -16.35
N TRP A 189 -7.57 -9.70 -15.65
CA TRP A 189 -6.48 -8.86 -16.14
C TRP A 189 -5.23 -9.68 -16.44
N TYR A 190 -4.82 -10.55 -15.51
CA TYR A 190 -3.59 -11.34 -15.64
C TYR A 190 -3.66 -12.36 -16.78
N GLN A 191 -4.82 -12.98 -17.02
CA GLN A 191 -5.04 -13.84 -18.20
C GLN A 191 -4.88 -13.07 -19.52
N LYS A 192 -5.42 -11.85 -19.58
CA LYS A 192 -5.27 -10.97 -20.73
C LYS A 192 -3.82 -10.51 -20.91
N PHE A 193 -3.14 -10.19 -19.80
CA PHE A 193 -1.71 -9.86 -19.79
C PHE A 193 -0.87 -11.00 -20.38
N LEU A 194 -1.04 -12.24 -19.91
CA LEU A 194 -0.31 -13.40 -20.44
C LEU A 194 -0.54 -13.62 -21.93
N THR A 195 -1.79 -13.48 -22.39
CA THR A 195 -2.14 -13.64 -23.81
C THR A 195 -1.43 -12.60 -24.68
N LEU A 196 -1.36 -11.35 -24.23
CA LEU A 196 -0.71 -10.28 -24.97
C LEU A 196 0.82 -10.41 -24.92
N GLU A 197 1.38 -10.79 -23.78
CA GLU A 197 2.82 -11.04 -23.61
C GLU A 197 3.29 -12.20 -24.51
N GLU A 198 2.50 -13.27 -24.63
CA GLU A 198 2.82 -14.39 -25.52
C GLU A 198 2.77 -13.97 -27.00
N ARG A 199 1.77 -13.19 -27.41
CA ARG A 199 1.70 -12.63 -28.77
C ARG A 199 2.90 -11.72 -29.06
N GLN A 200 3.29 -10.90 -28.09
CA GLN A 200 4.44 -10.04 -28.20
C GLN A 200 5.74 -10.85 -28.38
N LYS A 201 5.95 -11.90 -27.56
CA LYS A 201 7.11 -12.80 -27.67
C LYS A 201 7.18 -13.49 -29.02
N ARG A 202 6.07 -13.99 -29.55
CA ARG A 202 6.00 -14.64 -30.87
C ARG A 202 6.46 -13.69 -31.99
N VAL A 203 5.97 -12.45 -31.97
CA VAL A 203 6.36 -11.44 -32.96
C VAL A 203 7.85 -11.10 -32.90
N TYR A 204 8.43 -11.00 -31.69
CA TYR A 204 9.88 -10.80 -31.57
C TYR A 204 10.69 -11.99 -32.10
N SER A 205 10.25 -13.23 -31.84
CA SER A 205 10.90 -14.43 -32.39
C SER A 205 10.76 -14.60 -33.91
N GLU A 206 9.70 -14.07 -34.51
CA GLU A 206 9.51 -14.05 -35.96
C GLU A 206 10.32 -12.94 -36.65
N LEU A 207 10.69 -11.88 -35.94
CA LEU A 207 11.57 -10.81 -36.46
C LEU A 207 13.07 -11.15 -36.37
N GLU A 208 13.44 -12.14 -35.55
CA GLU A 208 14.82 -12.62 -35.37
C GLU A 208 15.21 -13.78 -36.31
N ASN A 209 14.26 -14.33 -37.08
CA ASN A 209 14.50 -15.37 -38.10
C ASN A 209 14.38 -14.82 -39.53
#